data_AF-A0A7R8AT92-F1
#
_entry.id   AF-A0A7R8AT92-F1
#
_cell.length_a   1.000
_cell.length_b   1.000
_cell.length_c   1.000
_cell.angle_alpha   90.00
_cell.angle_beta   90.00
_cell.angle_gamma   90.00
#
_symmetry.space_group_name_H-M   'P 1'
#
loop_
_entity.id
_entity.type
_entity.pdbx_description
1 polymer ?
#
loop_
_entity_poly.entity_id
_entity_poly.type
_entity_poly.pdbx_seq_one_letter_code
_entity_poly.pdbx_strand_id
1 'polypeptide(L)'
;MSLVVAHRVRVQMQSDRKNKLAIIYRNCGDHEQPNVIKKHNVSAELAEILCPACGLYYTQHKTHRPPQVVQHNRVSLRLNQDRQIGNPFEREICPVLWGATL
;
A
#
# COMPACT_ATOMS: atom_id res chain seq x y z
N MET A 1 10.22 1.43 21.00
CA MET A 1 8.79 1.21 21.33
C MET A 1 8.67 -0.01 22.26
N SER A 2 7.63 -0.08 23.09
CA SER A 2 7.41 -1.20 24.04
C SER A 2 6.60 -2.34 23.41
N LEU A 3 6.97 -3.60 23.71
CA LEU A 3 6.23 -4.81 23.31
C LEU A 3 4.75 -4.77 23.73
N VAL A 4 4.43 -4.07 24.82
CA VAL A 4 3.05 -3.89 25.31
C VAL A 4 2.21 -3.07 24.31
N VAL A 5 2.82 -2.08 23.65
CA VAL A 5 2.14 -1.28 22.62
C VAL A 5 1.85 -2.14 21.39
N ALA A 6 2.85 -2.88 20.91
CA ALA A 6 2.69 -3.79 19.77
C ALA A 6 1.63 -4.87 20.05
N HIS A 7 1.59 -5.39 21.28
CA HIS A 7 0.56 -6.34 21.70
C HIS A 7 -0.85 -5.73 21.62
N ARG A 8 -1.06 -4.52 22.15
CA ARG A 8 -2.35 -3.83 22.08
C ARG A 8 -2.81 -3.61 20.65
N VAL A 9 -1.92 -3.16 19.78
CA VAL A 9 -2.23 -2.97 18.35
C VAL A 9 -2.61 -4.29 17.68
N ARG A 10 -1.94 -5.39 18.02
CA ARG A 10 -2.27 -6.72 17.49
C ARG A 10 -3.65 -7.19 17.94
N VAL A 11 -4.00 -6.98 19.22
CA VAL A 11 -5.32 -7.33 19.76
C VAL A 11 -6.41 -6.51 19.08
N GLN A 12 -6.21 -5.21 18.90
CA GLN A 12 -7.17 -4.35 18.20
C GLN A 12 -7.39 -4.82 16.76
N MET A 13 -6.31 -5.02 16.00
CA MET A 13 -6.38 -5.52 14.62
C MET A 13 -7.14 -6.86 14.52
N GLN A 14 -7.00 -7.76 15.50
CA GLN A 14 -7.75 -9.02 15.53
C GLN A 14 -9.24 -8.82 15.78
N SER A 15 -9.61 -7.87 16.64
CA SER A 15 -11.00 -7.45 16.84
C SER A 15 -11.58 -6.86 15.56
N ASP A 16 -10.84 -5.97 14.90
CA ASP A 16 -11.25 -5.32 13.65
C ASP A 16 -11.51 -6.35 12.55
N ARG A 17 -10.65 -7.37 12.42
CA ARG A 17 -10.87 -8.52 11.51
C ARG A 17 -12.16 -9.26 11.81
N LYS A 18 -12.43 -9.56 13.09
CA LYS A 18 -13.64 -10.27 13.52
C LYS A 18 -14.90 -9.47 13.18
N ASN A 19 -14.81 -8.16 13.35
CA ASN A 19 -15.90 -7.22 13.06
C ASN A 19 -15.96 -6.79 11.59
N LYS A 20 -15.13 -7.38 10.71
CA LYS A 20 -15.04 -7.05 9.28
C LYS A 20 -14.78 -5.56 9.02
N LEU A 21 -14.05 -4.90 9.91
CA LEU A 21 -13.61 -3.52 9.74
C LEU A 21 -12.36 -3.48 8.85
N ALA A 22 -12.24 -2.41 8.06
CA ALA A 22 -11.09 -2.20 7.19
C ALA A 22 -9.82 -1.98 8.03
N ILE A 23 -8.78 -2.77 7.78
CA ILE A 23 -7.48 -2.61 8.42
C ILE A 23 -6.60 -1.75 7.53
N ILE A 24 -6.25 -0.55 7.99
CA ILE A 24 -5.41 0.38 7.24
C ILE A 24 -3.94 0.21 7.63
N TYR A 25 -3.05 0.13 6.64
CA TYR A 25 -1.61 0.06 6.85
C TYR A 25 -1.02 1.43 7.11
N ARG A 26 -0.13 1.52 8.09
CA ARG A 26 0.41 2.80 8.53
C ARG A 26 1.34 3.45 7.50
N ASN A 27 2.19 2.67 6.85
CA ASN A 27 3.17 3.18 5.89
C ASN A 27 2.54 3.51 4.53
N CYS A 28 1.93 2.51 3.89
CA CYS A 28 1.41 2.70 2.53
C CYS A 28 -0.01 3.26 2.48
N GLY A 29 -0.71 3.42 3.60
CA GLY A 29 -2.09 3.94 3.66
C GLY A 29 -3.15 3.11 2.94
N ASP A 30 -2.78 1.93 2.45
CA ASP A 30 -3.70 0.99 1.81
C ASP A 30 -4.39 0.11 2.88
N HIS A 31 -5.28 -0.78 2.47
CA HIS A 31 -6.08 -1.60 3.39
C HIS A 31 -5.96 -3.10 3.13
N GLU A 32 -6.25 -3.91 4.16
CA GLU A 32 -6.30 -5.37 4.04
C GLU A 32 -7.43 -5.83 3.14
N GLN A 33 -7.07 -6.49 2.04
CA GLN A 33 -8.04 -7.09 1.13
C GLN A 33 -8.59 -8.40 1.71
N PRO A 34 -9.90 -8.69 1.51
CA PRO A 34 -10.59 -9.80 2.18
C PRO A 34 -10.10 -11.22 1.81
N ASN A 35 -9.25 -11.40 0.78
CA ASN A 35 -8.84 -12.71 0.26
C ASN A 35 -7.31 -12.91 0.14
N VAL A 36 -6.51 -12.17 0.91
CA VAL A 36 -5.05 -12.37 0.87
C VAL A 36 -4.62 -13.65 1.60
N ILE A 37 -3.81 -14.48 0.93
CA ILE A 37 -3.21 -15.68 1.53
C ILE A 37 -2.29 -15.30 2.70
N LYS A 38 -1.49 -14.25 2.51
CA LYS A 38 -0.62 -13.70 3.56
C LYS A 38 -1.33 -12.57 4.27
N LYS A 39 -1.74 -12.83 5.50
CA LYS A 39 -2.28 -11.81 6.41
C LYS A 39 -1.17 -10.90 6.92
N HIS A 40 -1.57 -9.68 7.27
CA HIS A 40 -0.65 -8.64 7.69
C HIS A 40 -0.39 -8.72 9.18
N ASN A 41 0.80 -8.26 9.57
CA ASN A 41 1.29 -8.37 10.93
C ASN A 41 1.60 -7.00 11.52
N VAL A 42 1.56 -6.94 12.85
CA VAL A 42 2.04 -5.79 13.62
C VAL A 42 3.54 -5.89 13.77
N SER A 43 4.27 -4.84 13.39
CA SER A 43 5.70 -4.74 13.65
C SER A 43 5.95 -4.66 15.15
N ALA A 44 6.75 -5.56 15.71
CA ALA A 44 7.13 -5.50 17.13
C ALA A 44 7.97 -4.24 17.44
N GLU A 45 8.75 -3.78 16.47
CA GLU A 45 9.68 -2.66 16.61
C GLU A 45 8.96 -1.30 16.50
N LEU A 46 8.03 -1.17 15.55
CA LEU A 46 7.29 0.07 15.30
C LEU A 46 5.94 0.13 16.04
N ALA A 47 5.41 -1.03 16.46
CA ALA A 47 4.02 -1.18 16.91
C ALA A 47 2.99 -0.70 15.88
N GLU A 48 3.27 -0.90 14.59
CA GLU A 48 2.40 -0.49 13.48
C GLU A 48 1.96 -1.69 12.63
N ILE A 49 0.77 -1.58 12.02
CA ILE A 49 0.28 -2.55 11.05
C ILE A 49 0.87 -2.24 9.69
N LEU A 50 1.64 -3.18 9.13
CA LEU A 50 2.30 -3.02 7.84
C LEU A 50 1.80 -4.06 6.83
N CYS A 51 1.64 -3.62 5.58
CA CYS A 51 1.45 -4.57 4.47
C CYS A 51 2.70 -5.46 4.29
N PRO A 52 2.67 -6.59 3.57
CA PRO A 52 3.77 -7.56 3.55
C PRO A 52 4.99 -6.93 2.87
N ALA A 53 4.76 -6.11 1.84
CA ALA A 53 5.80 -5.35 1.16
C ALA A 53 6.43 -4.30 2.08
N CYS A 54 5.63 -3.55 2.86
CA CYS A 54 6.16 -2.57 3.81
C CYS A 54 6.93 -3.22 4.96
N GLY A 55 6.43 -4.34 5.49
CA GLY A 55 7.09 -5.10 6.55
C GLY A 55 8.40 -5.73 6.08
N LEU A 56 8.43 -6.27 4.85
CA LEU A 56 9.64 -6.81 4.24
C LEU A 56 10.68 -5.70 4.03
N TYR A 57 10.28 -4.57 3.46
CA TYR A 57 11.16 -3.42 3.27
C TYR A 57 11.76 -2.93 4.60
N TYR A 58 10.93 -2.80 5.64
CA TYR A 58 11.41 -2.38 6.95
C TYR A 58 12.39 -3.40 7.56
N THR A 59 12.13 -4.69 7.38
CA THR A 59 13.05 -5.75 7.85
C THR A 59 14.43 -5.62 7.19
N GLN A 60 14.48 -5.31 5.91
CA GLN A 60 15.71 -5.21 5.12
C GLN A 60 16.45 -3.88 5.31
N HIS A 61 15.73 -2.77 5.36
CA HIS A 61 16.32 -1.43 5.30
C HIS A 61 16.19 -0.63 6.60
N LYS A 62 15.48 -1.16 7.61
CA LYS A 62 15.22 -0.51 8.91
C LYS A 62 14.64 0.90 8.79
N THR A 63 13.90 1.15 7.71
CA THR A 63 13.26 2.42 7.38
C THR A 63 11.92 2.17 6.71
N HIS A 64 11.02 3.15 6.76
CA HIS A 64 9.75 3.06 6.04
C HIS A 64 9.99 3.02 4.53
N ARG A 65 9.23 2.15 3.85
CA ARG A 65 9.16 2.11 2.38
C ARG A 65 8.85 3.52 1.84
N PRO A 66 9.69 4.09 0.97
CA PRO A 66 9.52 5.46 0.50
C PRO A 66 8.17 5.67 -0.21
N PRO A 67 7.54 6.85 -0.06
CA PRO A 67 6.24 7.14 -0.67
C PRO A 67 6.28 7.06 -2.20
N GLN A 68 7.41 7.42 -2.83
CA GLN A 68 7.59 7.32 -4.29
C GLN A 68 7.45 5.87 -4.78
N VAL A 69 8.01 4.93 -4.01
CA VAL A 69 7.96 3.48 -4.31
C VAL A 69 6.57 2.91 -4.05
N VAL A 70 5.86 3.42 -3.03
CA VAL A 70 4.45 3.06 -2.77
C VAL A 70 3.55 3.54 -3.91
N GLN A 71 3.74 4.79 -4.37
CA GLN A 71 2.93 5.40 -5.42
C GLN A 71 3.10 4.70 -6.77
N HIS A 72 4.32 4.33 -7.13
CA HIS A 72 4.58 3.55 -8.35
C HIS A 72 3.73 2.28 -8.41
N ASN A 73 3.65 1.51 -7.32
CA ASN A 73 2.83 0.30 -7.27
C ASN A 73 1.34 0.58 -7.44
N ARG A 74 0.81 1.67 -6.85
CA ARG A 74 -0.60 2.04 -7.00
C ARG A 74 -0.93 2.36 -8.46
N VAL A 75 -0.04 3.09 -9.13
CA VAL A 75 -0.18 3.37 -10.57
C VAL A 75 -0.13 2.06 -11.36
N SER A 76 0.83 1.18 -11.11
CA SER A 76 0.92 -0.11 -11.80
C SER A 76 -0.34 -0.97 -11.60
N LEU A 77 -0.90 -1.01 -10.38
CA LEU A 77 -2.14 -1.74 -10.09
C LEU A 77 -3.34 -1.15 -10.82
N ARG A 78 -3.49 0.19 -10.80
CA ARG A 78 -4.53 0.89 -11.55
C ARG A 78 -4.42 0.60 -13.05
N LEU A 79 -3.22 0.72 -13.62
CA LEU A 79 -3.00 0.41 -15.04
C LEU A 79 -3.35 -1.04 -15.37
N ASN A 80 -2.99 -1.99 -14.52
CA ASN A 80 -3.36 -3.40 -14.73
C ASN A 80 -4.87 -3.62 -14.66
N GLN A 81 -5.57 -2.90 -13.79
CA GLN A 81 -7.03 -2.94 -13.71
C GLN A 81 -7.65 -2.32 -14.96
N ASP A 82 -7.18 -1.15 -15.40
CA ASP A 82 -7.62 -0.48 -16.62
C ASP A 82 -7.47 -1.40 -17.84
N ARG A 83 -6.36 -2.16 -17.94
CA ARG A 83 -6.17 -3.20 -18.98
C ARG A 83 -7.25 -4.27 -18.95
N GLN A 84 -7.63 -4.75 -17.76
CA GLN A 84 -8.60 -5.83 -17.60
C GLN A 84 -10.02 -5.40 -17.97
N ILE A 85 -10.39 -4.17 -17.62
CA ILE A 85 -11.73 -3.63 -17.90
C ILE A 85 -11.83 -2.94 -19.26
N GLY A 86 -10.73 -2.90 -20.02
CA GLY A 86 -10.68 -2.23 -21.32
C GLY A 86 -10.85 -0.71 -21.24
N ASN A 87 -10.54 -0.12 -20.08
CA ASN A 87 -10.61 1.33 -19.93
C ASN A 87 -9.55 1.95 -20.84
N PRO A 88 -9.93 2.80 -21.82
CA PRO A 88 -8.97 3.42 -22.69
C PRO A 88 -8.01 4.26 -21.84
N PHE A 89 -6.71 4.06 -22.05
CA PHE A 89 -5.71 4.99 -21.54
C PHE A 89 -5.94 6.30 -22.28
N GLU A 90 -6.59 7.27 -21.64
CA GLU A 90 -6.55 8.64 -22.11
C GLU A 90 -5.08 9.01 -22.18
N ARG A 91 -4.55 9.06 -23.41
CA ARG A 91 -3.32 9.78 -23.67
C ARG A 91 -3.65 11.21 -23.29
N GLU A 92 -3.23 11.65 -22.11
CA GLU A 92 -2.97 13.07 -21.90
C GLU A 92 -2.17 13.48 -23.13
N ILE A 93 -2.79 14.31 -23.97
CA ILE A 93 -2.16 14.85 -25.15
C ILE A 93 -0.93 15.56 -24.61
N CYS A 94 0.23 14.93 -24.75
CA CYS A 94 1.49 15.57 -24.44
C CYS A 94 1.54 16.74 -25.43
N PRO A 95 1.47 18.00 -24.97
CA PRO A 95 1.52 19.15 -25.87
C PRO A 95 2.98 19.31 -26.32
N VAL A 96 3.50 18.32 -27.04
CA VAL A 96 4.76 18.44 -27.77
C VAL A 96 4.43 19.18 -29.05
N LEU A 97 4.38 20.50 -28.92
CA LEU A 97 4.69 21.49 -29.95
C LEU A 97 4.34 21.06 -31.38
N TRP A 98 3.05 21.06 -31.71
CA TRP A 98 2.65 21.33 -33.08
C TRP A 98 2.80 22.83 -33.32
N GLY A 99 3.90 23.22 -33.97
CA GLY A 99 4.07 24.60 -34.41
C GLY A 99 5.52 25.06 -34.57
N ALA A 100 6.27 24.42 -35.46
CA ALA A 100 7.47 25.02 -36.05
C ALA A 100 7.41 24.88 -37.57
N THR A 101 6.45 25.60 -38.15
CA THR A 101 6.45 25.98 -39.56
C THR A 101 5.90 27.38 -39.64
N LEU A 102 6.79 28.35 -39.86
CA LEU A 102 6.67 29.47 -40.80
C LEU A 102 8.05 30.11 -40.95
#